data_AF-A0A8S3H4B7-F1
#
_entry.id   AF-A0A8S3H4B7-F1
#
_cell.length_a   1.000
_cell.length_b   1.000
_cell.length_c   1.000
_cell.angle_alpha   90.00
_cell.angle_beta   90.00
_cell.angle_gamma   90.00
#
_symmetry.space_group_name_H-M   'P 1'
#
loop_
_entity.id
_entity.type
_entity.pdbx_description
1 polymer ?
#
loop_
_entity_poly.entity_id
_entity_poly.type
_entity_poly.pdbx_seq_one_letter_code
_entity_poly.pdbx_strand_id
1 'polypeptide(L)' 'FKDAKEKLRQYAMTIPRPFSVHYNPYTQAIEVINGKEQILNMVRTLRNDMDAVLDVLRKTQLI' A
#
# COMPACT_ATOMS: atom_id res chain seq x y z
N PHE A 1 -14.82 -1.24 13.61
CA PHE A 1 -13.99 -0.48 12.63
C PHE A 1 -13.35 -1.34 11.54
N LYS A 2 -12.71 -2.48 11.86
CA LYS A 2 -12.08 -3.34 10.84
C LYS A 2 -13.04 -3.80 9.73
N ASP A 3 -14.21 -4.34 10.11
CA ASP A 3 -15.25 -4.78 9.15
C ASP A 3 -15.77 -3.61 8.29
N ALA A 4 -16.07 -2.47 8.91
CA ALA A 4 -16.52 -1.27 8.19
C ALA A 4 -15.46 -0.75 7.19
N LYS A 5 -14.18 -0.77 7.56
CA LYS A 5 -13.07 -0.39 6.68
C LYS A 5 -12.98 -1.32 5.48
N GLU A 6 -13.16 -2.63 5.69
CA GLU A 6 -13.13 -3.60 4.60
C GLU A 6 -14.32 -3.42 3.65
N LYS A 7 -15.54 -3.29 4.18
CA LYS A 7 -16.73 -3.00 3.37
C LYS A 7 -16.59 -1.72 2.55
N LEU A 8 -16.03 -0.66 3.15
CA LEU A 8 -15.77 0.60 2.45
C LEU A 8 -14.71 0.43 1.35
N ARG A 9 -13.65 -0.34 1.61
CA ARG A 9 -12.61 -0.65 0.61
C ARG A 9 -13.20 -1.41 -0.58
N GLN A 10 -14.03 -2.41 -0.33
CA GLN A 10 -14.71 -3.18 -1.38
C GLN A 10 -15.65 -2.29 -2.20
N TYR A 11 -16.47 -1.45 -1.54
CA TYR A 11 -17.33 -0.49 -2.22
C TYR A 11 -16.53 0.53 -3.05
N ALA A 12 -15.40 1.03 -2.55
CA ALA A 12 -14.56 1.97 -3.29
C ALA A 12 -13.98 1.36 -4.59
N MET A 13 -13.90 0.03 -4.71
CA MET A 13 -13.48 -0.65 -5.94
C MET A 13 -14.58 -0.69 -7.01
N THR A 14 -15.85 -0.55 -6.64
CA THR A 14 -16.97 -0.57 -7.60
C THR A 14 -17.22 0.79 -8.26
N ILE A 15 -16.55 1.85 -7.77
CA ILE A 15 -16.65 3.20 -8.34
C ILE A 15 -15.83 3.24 -9.64
N PRO A 16 -16.44 3.56 -10.80
CA PRO A 16 -15.73 3.59 -12.07
C PRO A 16 -14.75 4.77 -12.12
N ARG A 17 -13.45 4.46 -12.13
CA ARG A 17 -12.36 5.43 -12.35
C ARG A 17 -11.21 4.75 -13.08
N PRO A 18 -10.57 5.41 -14.06
CA PRO A 18 -9.49 4.81 -14.86
C PRO A 18 -8.13 4.77 -14.12
N PHE A 19 -8.11 5.11 -12.83
CA PHE A 19 -6.92 5.17 -12.00
C PHE A 19 -7.23 4.76 -10.56
N SER A 20 -6.21 4.34 -9.83
CA SER A 20 -6.27 4.19 -8.38
C SER A 20 -5.53 5.33 -7.69
N VAL A 21 -5.69 5.47 -6.38
CA VAL A 21 -5.00 6.47 -5.58
C VAL A 21 -4.35 5.84 -4.37
N HIS A 22 -3.20 6.37 -3.98
CA HIS A 22 -2.49 6.00 -2.78
C HIS A 22 -2.14 7.26 -1.98
N TYR A 23 -2.29 7.22 -0.67
CA TYR A 23 -1.88 8.32 0.18
C TYR A 23 -0.42 8.13 0.60
N ASN A 24 0.43 9.09 0.29
CA ASN A 24 1.81 9.12 0.74
C ASN A 24 1.90 9.93 2.05
N PRO A 25 2.15 9.28 3.21
CA PRO A 25 2.21 9.97 4.49
C PRO A 25 3.44 10.86 4.65
N TYR A 26 4.53 10.61 3.91
CA TYR A 26 5.76 11.39 4.00
C TYR A 26 5.62 12.77 3.34
N THR A 27 4.89 12.83 2.22
CA THR A 27 4.61 14.07 1.50
C THR A 27 3.24 14.64 1.81
N GLN A 28 2.43 13.92 2.60
CA GLN A 28 1.05 14.24 2.93
C GLN A 28 0.16 14.45 1.70
N ALA A 29 0.47 13.76 0.60
CA ALA A 29 -0.18 13.95 -0.69
C ALA A 29 -0.86 12.69 -1.22
N ILE A 30 -1.80 12.88 -2.14
CA ILE A 30 -2.45 11.79 -2.89
C ILE A 30 -1.65 11.53 -4.18
N GLU A 31 -1.14 10.32 -4.31
CA GLU A 31 -0.50 9.83 -5.53
C GLU A 31 -1.51 9.10 -6.41
N VAL A 32 -1.53 9.43 -7.70
CA VAL A 32 -2.38 8.77 -8.69
C VAL A 32 -1.63 7.61 -9.31
N ILE A 33 -2.22 6.43 -9.26
CA ILE A 33 -1.69 5.20 -9.87
C ILE A 33 -2.46 4.95 -11.16
N ASN A 34 -1.82 5.26 -12.30
CA ASN A 34 -2.39 5.10 -13.63
C ASN A 34 -1.41 4.52 -14.67
N GLY A 35 -0.22 4.06 -14.23
CA GLY A 35 0.84 3.60 -15.13
C GLY A 35 1.83 2.65 -14.49
N LYS A 36 2.71 2.08 -15.32
CA LYS A 36 3.70 1.06 -14.93
C LYS A 36 4.71 1.58 -13.92
N GLU A 37 5.24 2.79 -14.13
CA GLU A 37 6.25 3.39 -13.24
C GLU A 37 5.72 3.58 -11.81
N GLN A 38 4.48 4.05 -11.66
CA GLN A 38 3.85 4.23 -10.35
C GLN A 38 3.67 2.89 -9.63
N ILE A 39 3.26 1.86 -10.36
CA ILE A 39 3.12 0.50 -9.81
C ILE A 39 4.49 -0.04 -9.37
N LEU A 40 5.53 0.12 -10.20
CA LEU A 40 6.89 -0.34 -9.88
C LEU A 40 7.44 0.37 -8.64
N ASN A 41 7.22 1.67 -8.50
CA ASN A 41 7.62 2.42 -7.32
C ASN A 41 6.90 1.91 -6.06
N MET A 42 5.59 1.66 -6.13
CA MET A 42 4.83 1.11 -5.01
C MET A 42 5.32 -0.30 -4.61
N VAL A 43 5.65 -1.16 -5.58
CA VAL A 43 6.22 -2.49 -5.32
C VAL A 43 7.60 -2.40 -4.66
N ARG A 44 8.44 -1.44 -5.07
CA ARG A 44 9.75 -1.19 -4.44
C ARG A 44 9.58 -0.77 -2.99
N THR A 45 8.67 0.15 -2.70
CA THR A 45 8.37 0.56 -1.32
C THR A 45 7.90 -0.62 -0.48
N LEU A 46 6.96 -1.42 -0.98
CA LEU A 46 6.47 -2.61 -0.28
C LEU A 46 7.59 -3.63 0.00
N ARG A 47 8.53 -3.81 -0.94
CA ARG A 47 9.70 -4.67 -0.72
C ARG A 47 10.56 -4.15 0.42
N ASN A 48 10.87 -2.85 0.43
CA ASN A 48 11.66 -2.25 1.51
C ASN A 48 10.99 -2.42 2.88
N ASP A 49 9.66 -2.26 2.95
CA ASP A 49 8.90 -2.48 4.18
C ASP A 49 8.96 -3.95 4.62
N MET A 50 8.84 -4.90 3.68
CA MET A 50 8.99 -6.33 3.98
C MET A 50 10.40 -6.69 4.45
N ASP A 51 11.44 -6.11 3.84
CA ASP A 51 12.82 -6.31 4.26
C ASP A 51 13.04 -5.81 5.70
N ALA A 52 12.44 -4.67 6.07
CA ALA A 52 12.47 -4.16 7.43
C ALA A 52 11.75 -5.10 8.41
N VAL A 53 10.59 -5.65 8.04
CA VAL A 53 9.87 -6.65 8.85
C VAL A 53 10.71 -7.92 9.00
N LEU A 54 11.35 -8.41 7.94
CA LEU A 54 12.21 -9.59 7.99
C LEU A 54 13.43 -9.39 8.89
N ASP A 55 14.04 -8.21 8.87
CA ASP A 55 15.15 -7.88 9.76
C ASP A 55 14.72 -7.92 11.24
N VAL A 56 13.54 -7.37 11.56
CA VAL A 56 12.96 -7.46 12.92
C VAL A 56 12.72 -8.92 13.31
N LEU A 57 12.09 -9.70 12.42
CA LEU A 57 11.79 -11.10 12.70
C LEU A 57 13.04 -11.93 13.03
N ARG A 58 14.11 -11.76 12.25
CA ARG A 58 15.42 -12.39 12.48
C ARG A 58 16.03 -11.97 13.82
N LYS A 59 15.96 -10.66 14.16
CA LYS A 59 16.45 -10.14 15.43
C LYS A 59 15.68 -10.69 16.62
N THR A 60 14.38 -10.91 16.47
CA THR A 60 13.50 -11.47 17.52
C THR A 60 13.49 -13.00 17.58
N GLN A 61 14.26 -13.70 16.74
CA GLN A 61 14.32 -15.18 16.65
C GLN A 61 12.93 -15.83 16.49
N LEU A 62 12.00 -15.15 15.81
CA LEU A 62 10.69 -15.72 15.46
C LEU A 62 10.76 -16.59 14.19
N ILE A 63 11.87 -16.47 13.46
CA ILE A 63 12.34 -17.28 12.33
C ILE A 63 13.86 -17.29 12.31
#